data_AF-A0A2S0MNW6-F1
#
_entry.id   AF-A0A2S0MNW6-F1
#
_cell.length_a   1.000
_cell.length_b   1.000
_cell.length_c   1.000
_cell.angle_alpha   90.00
_cell.angle_beta   90.00
_cell.angle_gamma   90.00
#
_symmetry.space_group_name_H-M   'P 1'
#
loop_
_entity.id
_entity.type
_entity.pdbx_description
1 polymer ?
#
loop_
_entity_poly.entity_id
_entity_poly.type
_entity_poly.pdbx_seq_one_letter_code
_entity_poly.pdbx_strand_id
1 'polypeptide(L)'
;MKTAFSIAATALVISAGSAMAHDEEALRMAPPGEPYVKVSDALPLPEYIPGLGTLFVNPEKLPAGPFLAYDHDGKLSATVYMTPLEELQNGTAYDGLGIGNHTVSNVDIYYNAGHPGVDKPHAHVVLFHDDDAKSRLAE
;
A
#
# COMPACT_ATOMS: atom_id res chain seq x y z
N MET A 1 27.87 27.25 58.24
CA MET A 1 26.40 27.09 58.44
C MET A 1 25.73 28.18 57.62
N LYS A 2 24.80 27.99 56.68
CA LYS A 2 24.14 26.84 56.03
C LYS A 2 23.93 27.29 54.57
N THR A 3 24.34 26.50 53.58
CA THR A 3 24.01 26.74 52.16
C THR A 3 22.63 26.16 51.88
N ALA A 4 21.68 26.98 51.44
CA ALA A 4 20.37 26.55 50.98
C ALA A 4 20.44 26.24 49.47
N PHE A 5 20.18 25.00 49.08
CA PHE A 5 19.96 24.62 47.68
C PHE A 5 18.46 24.68 47.38
N SER A 6 18.05 25.59 46.49
CA SER A 6 16.73 25.56 45.87
C SER A 6 16.76 24.58 44.70
N ILE A 7 15.94 23.53 44.74
CA ILE A 7 15.72 22.62 43.62
C ILE A 7 14.53 23.16 42.82
N ALA A 8 14.76 23.61 41.59
CA ALA A 8 13.73 23.89 40.61
C ALA A 8 13.40 22.59 39.86
N ALA A 9 12.16 22.11 39.98
CA ALA A 9 11.67 20.95 39.24
C ALA A 9 11.12 21.40 37.88
N THR A 10 11.81 21.04 36.79
CA THR A 10 11.33 21.24 35.42
C THR A 10 10.47 20.03 35.03
N ALA A 11 9.16 20.24 34.86
CA ALA A 11 8.26 19.23 34.32
C ALA A 11 8.43 19.13 32.80
N LEU A 12 8.90 17.99 32.31
CA LEU A 12 9.01 17.68 30.89
C LEU A 12 7.63 17.19 30.39
N VAL A 13 6.92 18.02 29.63
CA VAL A 13 5.67 17.63 28.96
C VAL A 13 6.04 16.80 27.73
N ILE A 14 5.83 15.49 27.81
CA ILE A 14 5.98 14.59 26.66
C ILE A 14 4.70 14.66 25.84
N SER A 15 4.73 15.42 24.75
CA SER A 15 3.69 15.42 23.73
C SER A 15 3.79 14.12 22.93
N ALA A 16 3.07 13.07 23.34
CA ALA A 16 2.89 11.89 22.50
C ALA A 16 1.97 12.28 21.33
N GLY A 17 2.58 12.59 20.18
CA GLY A 17 1.82 12.71 18.94
C GLY A 17 1.23 11.34 18.61
N SER A 18 -0.09 11.25 18.47
CA SER A 18 -0.77 10.05 18.00
C SER A 18 -0.25 9.74 16.60
N ALA A 19 0.67 8.78 16.49
CA ALA A 19 0.92 8.13 15.22
C ALA A 19 -0.39 7.42 14.84
N MET A 20 -1.00 7.81 13.73
CA MET A 20 -2.08 7.03 13.14
C MET A 20 -1.47 5.67 12.82
N ALA A 21 -1.81 4.66 13.60
CA ALA A 21 -1.31 3.31 13.39
C ALA A 21 -1.79 2.84 12.02
N HIS A 22 -0.87 2.32 11.21
CA HIS A 22 -1.21 1.58 10.02
C HIS A 22 -1.99 0.33 10.44
N ASP A 23 -3.30 0.29 10.18
CA ASP A 23 -4.17 -0.79 10.63
C ASP A 23 -4.19 -1.93 9.62
N GLU A 24 -3.20 -2.82 9.71
CA GLU A 24 -3.09 -4.02 8.86
C GLU A 24 -4.30 -4.95 9.01
N GLU A 25 -4.91 -5.00 10.20
CA GLU A 25 -6.05 -5.87 10.45
C GLU A 25 -7.28 -5.36 9.70
N ALA A 26 -7.47 -4.04 9.63
CA ALA A 26 -8.52 -3.44 8.82
C ALA A 26 -8.34 -3.72 7.32
N LEU A 27 -7.11 -3.83 6.83
CA LEU A 27 -6.83 -4.12 5.42
C LEU A 27 -6.83 -5.61 5.07
N ARG A 28 -6.83 -6.50 6.07
CA ARG A 28 -6.66 -7.94 5.90
C ARG A 28 -7.72 -8.59 5.01
N MET A 29 -8.94 -8.08 5.02
CA MET A 29 -10.07 -8.58 4.24
C MET A 29 -10.73 -7.47 3.42
N ALA A 30 -11.21 -7.83 2.23
CA ALA A 30 -12.01 -6.93 1.41
C ALA A 30 -13.47 -6.84 1.93
N PRO A 31 -14.12 -5.67 1.75
CA PRO A 31 -13.54 -4.42 1.28
C PRO A 31 -12.74 -3.72 2.40
N PRO A 32 -11.62 -3.04 2.07
CA PRO A 32 -10.76 -2.34 3.05
C PRO A 32 -11.41 -1.10 3.72
N GLY A 33 -12.61 -0.70 3.29
CA GLY A 33 -13.27 0.52 3.76
C GLY A 33 -12.71 1.80 3.12
N GLU A 34 -13.20 2.96 3.57
CA GLU A 34 -12.70 4.26 3.10
C GLU A 34 -11.22 4.46 3.47
N PRO A 35 -10.40 5.12 2.63
CA PRO A 35 -10.76 5.83 1.39
C PRO A 35 -10.61 4.97 0.11
N TYR A 36 -10.53 3.65 0.23
CA TYR A 36 -10.28 2.78 -0.90
C TYR A 36 -11.54 2.57 -1.74
N VAL A 37 -11.38 2.68 -3.06
CA VAL A 37 -12.42 2.36 -4.04
C VAL A 37 -12.02 1.14 -4.85
N LYS A 38 -13.00 0.35 -5.26
CA LYS A 38 -12.78 -0.80 -6.13
C LYS A 38 -12.44 -0.32 -7.54
N VAL A 39 -11.35 -0.83 -8.11
CA VAL A 39 -10.84 -0.37 -9.42
C VAL A 39 -11.84 -0.65 -10.56
N SER A 40 -12.51 -1.81 -10.53
CA SER A 40 -13.50 -2.18 -11.54
C SER A 40 -14.75 -1.30 -11.55
N ASP A 41 -15.02 -0.56 -10.47
CA ASP A 41 -16.15 0.37 -10.43
C ASP A 41 -15.81 1.71 -11.11
N ALA A 42 -14.51 2.02 -11.23
CA ALA A 42 -13.99 3.27 -11.81
C ALA A 42 -13.51 3.11 -13.26
N LEU A 43 -13.13 1.90 -13.67
CA LEU A 43 -12.54 1.62 -14.98
C LEU A 43 -13.23 0.40 -15.62
N PRO A 44 -13.28 0.31 -16.96
CA PRO A 44 -13.88 -0.82 -17.67
C PRO A 44 -12.95 -2.06 -17.62
N LEU A 45 -12.73 -2.57 -16.42
CA LEU A 45 -11.91 -3.74 -16.12
C LEU A 45 -12.77 -4.83 -15.47
N PRO A 46 -12.40 -6.11 -15.62
CA PRO A 46 -13.01 -7.19 -14.85
C PRO A 46 -12.90 -6.92 -13.34
N GLU A 47 -13.89 -7.40 -12.59
CA GLU A 47 -13.88 -7.33 -11.12
C GLU A 47 -12.66 -8.04 -10.51
N TYR A 48 -12.29 -9.18 -11.08
CA TYR A 48 -11.13 -9.97 -10.70
C TYR A 48 -10.19 -10.15 -11.90
N ILE A 49 -8.90 -9.90 -11.70
CA ILE A 49 -7.88 -10.02 -12.74
C ILE A 49 -6.90 -11.14 -12.36
N PRO A 50 -6.80 -12.23 -13.14
CA PRO A 50 -5.82 -13.28 -12.86
C PRO A 50 -4.40 -12.73 -12.74
N GLY A 51 -3.74 -13.07 -11.64
CA GLY A 51 -2.42 -12.58 -11.22
C GLY A 51 -2.43 -11.29 -10.39
N LEU A 52 -3.55 -10.57 -10.29
CA LEU A 52 -3.69 -9.31 -9.53
C LEU A 52 -4.88 -9.30 -8.55
N GLY A 53 -5.86 -10.17 -8.75
CA GLY A 53 -7.03 -10.29 -7.89
C GLY A 53 -8.07 -9.19 -8.07
N THR A 54 -8.90 -9.00 -7.05
CA THR A 54 -9.80 -7.86 -6.92
C THR A 54 -9.01 -6.67 -6.37
N LEU A 55 -8.94 -5.58 -7.15
CA LEU A 55 -8.11 -4.43 -6.81
C LEU A 55 -8.90 -3.30 -6.15
N PHE A 56 -8.32 -2.73 -5.09
CA PHE A 56 -8.78 -1.50 -4.45
C PHE A 56 -7.64 -0.48 -4.38
N VAL A 57 -7.95 0.80 -4.51
CA VAL A 57 -6.96 1.89 -4.43
C VAL A 57 -7.57 3.13 -3.79
N ASN A 58 -6.78 3.90 -3.06
CA ASN A 58 -7.16 5.27 -2.71
C ASN A 58 -6.90 6.17 -3.94
N PRO A 59 -7.92 6.81 -4.55
CA PRO A 59 -7.75 7.64 -5.74
C PRO A 59 -6.72 8.76 -5.58
N GLU A 60 -6.52 9.28 -4.36
CA GLU A 60 -5.53 10.33 -4.06
C GLU A 60 -4.08 9.83 -4.13
N LYS A 61 -3.87 8.52 -4.25
CA LYS A 61 -2.55 7.87 -4.32
C LYS A 61 -2.16 7.40 -5.72
N LEU A 62 -3.01 7.67 -6.71
CA LEU A 62 -2.68 7.43 -8.11
C LEU A 62 -1.56 8.38 -8.59
N PRO A 63 -0.72 7.96 -9.56
CA PRO A 63 -0.80 6.70 -10.30
C PRO A 63 -0.14 5.50 -9.60
N ALA A 64 0.72 5.72 -8.59
CA ALA A 64 1.56 4.67 -8.02
C ALA A 64 0.82 3.66 -7.13
N GLY A 65 -0.19 4.09 -6.38
CA GLY A 65 -0.88 3.27 -5.38
C GLY A 65 -0.40 3.51 -3.94
N PRO A 66 -0.54 2.53 -3.03
CA PRO A 66 -0.71 1.11 -3.29
C PRO A 66 -2.09 0.73 -3.84
N PHE A 67 -2.10 -0.26 -4.73
CA PHE A 67 -3.27 -1.06 -5.03
C PHE A 67 -3.27 -2.27 -4.09
N LEU A 68 -4.38 -2.49 -3.39
CA LEU A 68 -4.59 -3.66 -2.54
C LEU A 68 -5.22 -4.77 -3.38
N ALA A 69 -4.54 -5.91 -3.43
CA ALA A 69 -4.93 -7.08 -4.24
C ALA A 69 -5.48 -8.19 -3.34
N TYR A 70 -6.76 -8.48 -3.52
CA TYR A 70 -7.48 -9.51 -2.79
C TYR A 70 -7.76 -10.73 -3.66
N ASP A 71 -7.62 -11.92 -3.09
CA ASP A 71 -8.01 -13.17 -3.74
C ASP A 71 -9.54 -13.36 -3.79
N HIS A 72 -10.01 -14.49 -4.33
CA HIS A 72 -11.44 -14.81 -4.43
C HIS A 72 -12.15 -14.92 -3.07
N ASP A 73 -11.41 -15.24 -2.00
CA ASP A 73 -11.94 -15.29 -0.64
C ASP A 73 -11.93 -13.90 0.03
N GLY A 74 -11.47 -12.87 -0.70
CA GLY A 74 -11.36 -11.50 -0.22
C GLY A 74 -10.21 -11.31 0.76
N LYS A 75 -9.23 -12.22 0.83
CA LYS A 75 -8.06 -12.07 1.69
C LYS A 75 -6.98 -11.25 0.97
N LEU A 76 -6.39 -10.30 1.69
CA LEU A 76 -5.28 -9.48 1.17
C LEU A 76 -4.10 -10.40 0.84
N SER A 77 -3.79 -10.49 -0.45
CA SER A 77 -2.75 -11.37 -0.97
C SER A 77 -1.53 -10.58 -1.46
N ALA A 78 -1.71 -9.38 -2.02
CA ALA A 78 -0.59 -8.54 -2.40
C ALA A 78 -0.84 -7.03 -2.23
N THR A 79 0.25 -6.29 -2.12
CA THR A 79 0.31 -4.85 -2.36
C THR A 79 1.01 -4.61 -3.69
N VAL A 80 0.35 -3.91 -4.61
CA VAL A 80 0.86 -3.64 -5.96
C VAL A 80 1.12 -2.15 -6.13
N TYR A 81 2.30 -1.80 -6.63
CA TYR A 81 2.61 -0.44 -7.08
C TYR A 81 2.77 -0.41 -8.58
N MET A 82 2.24 0.65 -9.21
CA MET A 82 2.33 0.88 -10.65
C MET A 82 3.14 2.14 -10.90
N THR A 83 4.45 2.01 -11.06
CA THR A 83 5.36 3.16 -11.22
C THR A 83 5.66 3.42 -12.70
N PRO A 84 5.16 4.52 -13.30
CA PRO A 84 5.47 4.90 -14.68
C PRO A 84 6.97 4.94 -14.97
N LEU A 85 7.41 4.24 -16.01
CA LEU A 85 8.83 4.16 -16.36
C LEU A 85 9.38 5.52 -16.80
N GLU A 86 8.56 6.32 -17.48
CA GLU A 86 8.92 7.68 -17.91
C GLU A 86 9.22 8.58 -16.70
N GLU A 87 8.40 8.51 -15.64
CA GLU A 87 8.62 9.32 -14.44
C GLU A 87 9.88 8.88 -13.69
N LEU A 88 10.10 7.57 -13.55
CA LEU A 88 11.34 7.04 -12.98
C LEU A 88 12.58 7.46 -13.77
N GLN A 89 12.52 7.40 -15.11
CA GLN A 89 13.61 7.84 -16.00
C GLN A 89 13.90 9.35 -15.86
N ASN A 90 12.88 10.14 -15.55
CA ASN A 90 12.99 11.58 -15.33
C ASN A 90 13.39 11.94 -13.88
N GLY A 91 13.70 10.95 -13.05
CA GLY A 91 14.21 11.13 -11.68
C GLY A 91 13.13 11.29 -10.62
N THR A 92 11.85 11.03 -10.92
CA THR A 92 10.80 10.93 -9.90
C THR A 92 11.12 9.78 -8.96
N ALA A 93 11.17 10.08 -7.65
CA ALA A 93 11.24 9.07 -6.61
C ALA A 93 9.84 8.82 -6.05
N TYR A 94 9.46 7.55 -5.90
CA TYR A 94 8.23 7.14 -5.23
C TYR A 94 8.56 6.62 -3.83
N ASP A 95 8.78 7.56 -2.92
CA ASP A 95 9.18 7.25 -1.54
C ASP A 95 7.97 7.23 -0.60
N GLY A 96 8.06 6.43 0.47
CA GLY A 96 7.06 6.43 1.54
C GLY A 96 5.66 5.97 1.10
N LEU A 97 5.58 5.14 0.06
CA LEU A 97 4.31 4.52 -0.34
C LEU A 97 3.75 3.67 0.80
N GLY A 98 2.43 3.69 0.95
CA GLY A 98 1.75 2.83 1.92
C GLY A 98 1.90 1.36 1.54
N ILE A 99 1.97 0.47 2.52
CA ILE A 99 2.02 -0.98 2.33
C ILE A 99 0.68 -1.55 2.81
N GLY A 100 0.14 -2.63 2.24
CA GLY A 100 -1.10 -3.26 2.75
C GLY A 100 -0.88 -4.15 3.99
N ASN A 101 0.25 -4.86 4.04
CA ASN A 101 0.68 -5.68 5.16
C ASN A 101 2.22 -5.74 5.21
N HIS A 102 2.83 -5.56 6.37
CA HIS A 102 4.27 -5.54 6.59
C HIS A 102 4.94 -6.91 6.42
N THR A 103 4.17 -8.00 6.52
CA THR A 103 4.67 -9.35 6.23
C THR A 103 4.73 -9.53 4.71
N VAL A 104 5.93 -9.77 4.18
CA VAL A 104 6.16 -10.00 2.76
C VAL A 104 6.96 -11.29 2.60
N SER A 105 6.40 -12.26 1.86
CA SER A 105 7.05 -13.54 1.56
C SER A 105 7.91 -13.46 0.29
N ASN A 106 7.44 -12.70 -0.70
CA ASN A 106 8.05 -12.60 -2.01
C ASN A 106 7.76 -11.23 -2.66
N VAL A 107 8.65 -10.80 -3.55
CA VAL A 107 8.49 -9.60 -4.36
C VAL A 107 8.73 -9.93 -5.83
N ASP A 108 7.77 -9.60 -6.68
CA ASP A 108 7.96 -9.59 -8.13
C ASP A 108 8.07 -8.15 -8.65
N ILE A 109 8.95 -7.94 -9.62
CA ILE A 109 9.04 -6.68 -10.36
C ILE A 109 9.04 -6.98 -11.85
N TYR A 110 8.06 -6.45 -12.58
CA TYR A 110 7.95 -6.71 -14.02
C TYR A 110 7.40 -5.53 -14.79
N TYR A 111 7.76 -5.48 -16.06
CA TYR A 111 7.27 -4.49 -17.02
C TYR A 111 5.81 -4.76 -17.38
N ASN A 112 5.01 -3.70 -17.40
CA ASN A 112 3.70 -3.65 -18.03
C ASN A 112 3.72 -2.60 -19.15
N ALA A 113 3.17 -2.94 -20.32
CA ALA A 113 3.14 -2.05 -21.47
C ALA A 113 2.14 -0.89 -21.34
N GLY A 114 1.27 -0.93 -20.33
CA GLY A 114 0.09 -0.09 -20.21
C GLY A 114 -1.19 -0.90 -20.49
N HIS A 115 -2.29 -0.44 -19.91
CA HIS A 115 -3.61 -1.04 -20.06
C HIS A 115 -4.70 0.03 -19.83
N PRO A 116 -5.98 -0.22 -20.19
CA PRO A 116 -7.04 0.74 -19.92
C PRO A 116 -7.01 1.21 -18.46
N GLY A 117 -6.89 2.54 -18.28
CA GLY A 117 -6.78 3.19 -16.98
C GLY A 117 -5.35 3.59 -16.56
N VAL A 118 -4.32 2.92 -17.08
CA VAL A 118 -2.90 3.29 -16.90
C VAL A 118 -2.17 3.03 -18.22
N ASP A 119 -2.30 3.98 -19.15
CA ASP A 119 -1.95 3.76 -20.56
C ASP A 119 -0.44 3.73 -20.84
N LYS A 120 0.38 4.36 -19.98
CA LYS A 120 1.83 4.44 -20.18
C LYS A 120 2.53 3.19 -19.65
N PRO A 121 3.67 2.78 -20.24
CA PRO A 121 4.49 1.72 -19.68
C PRO A 121 4.91 2.01 -18.23
N HIS A 122 4.77 1.01 -17.37
CA HIS A 122 5.03 1.11 -15.95
C HIS A 122 5.61 -0.21 -15.42
N ALA A 123 6.31 -0.15 -14.30
CA ALA A 123 6.67 -1.36 -13.56
C ALA A 123 5.56 -1.70 -12.57
N HIS A 124 5.17 -2.97 -12.53
CA HIS A 124 4.48 -3.54 -11.38
C HIS A 124 5.54 -3.94 -10.36
N VAL A 125 5.45 -3.39 -9.16
CA VAL A 125 6.19 -3.87 -7.98
C VAL A 125 5.16 -4.52 -7.07
N VAL A 126 5.23 -5.85 -6.94
CA VAL A 126 4.21 -6.66 -6.26
C VAL A 126 4.81 -7.28 -5.01
N LEU A 127 4.30 -6.90 -3.84
CA LEU A 127 4.67 -7.47 -2.55
C LEU A 127 3.60 -8.50 -2.17
N PHE A 128 3.96 -9.78 -2.11
CA PHE A 128 3.06 -10.87 -1.70
C PHE A 128 3.12 -11.08 -0.19
N HIS A 129 1.96 -11.27 0.45
CA HIS A 129 1.85 -11.23 1.92
C HIS A 129 1.82 -12.59 2.63
N ASP A 130 1.91 -13.69 1.90
CA ASP A 130 2.19 -15.04 2.40
C ASP A 130 2.68 -15.95 1.26
N ASP A 131 3.11 -17.17 1.57
CA ASP A 131 3.72 -18.09 0.59
C ASP A 131 2.76 -18.51 -0.53
N ASP A 132 1.46 -18.61 -0.22
CA ASP A 132 0.43 -19.09 -1.15
C ASP A 132 -0.24 -17.93 -1.93
N ALA A 133 0.00 -16.68 -1.54
CA ALA A 133 -0.68 -15.50 -2.08
C ALA A 133 -0.59 -15.40 -3.60
N LYS A 134 0.59 -15.68 -4.16
CA LYS A 134 0.78 -15.68 -5.62
C LYS A 134 -0.05 -16.75 -6.33
N SER A 135 -0.19 -17.93 -5.71
CA SER A 135 -1.02 -19.01 -6.26
C SER A 135 -2.50 -18.63 -6.21
N ARG A 136 -2.96 -18.11 -5.06
CA ARG A 136 -4.37 -17.70 -4.89
C ARG A 136 -4.79 -16.59 -5.85
N LEU A 137 -3.87 -15.69 -6.21
CA LEU A 137 -4.13 -14.65 -7.20
C LEU A 137 -4.13 -15.17 -8.65
N ALA A 138 -3.49 -16.31 -8.94
CA ALA A 138 -3.35 -16.82 -10.31
C ALA A 138 -4.62 -17.51 -10.85
N GLU A 139 -5.47 -18.00 -9.95
CA GLU A 139 -6.76 -18.65 -10.23
C GLU A 139 -7.86 -17.62 -10.55
#